data_AF-A0A3D5SZ37-F1
#
_entry.id   AF-A0A3D5SZ37-F1
#
_cell.length_a   1.000
_cell.length_b   1.000
_cell.length_c   1.000
_cell.angle_alpha   90.00
_cell.angle_beta   90.00
_cell.angle_gamma   90.00
#
_symmetry.space_group_name_H-M   'P 1'
#
loop_
_entity.id
_entity.type
_entity.pdbx_description
1 polymer ?
#
loop_
_entity_poly.entity_id
_entity_poly.type
_entity_poly.pdbx_seq_one_letter_code
_entity_poly.pdbx_strand_id
1 'polypeptide(L)' 'MLTIADHDRAAAGLRYVYPVLSRRAQGISIGINLNPNNACNWRCIYC' A
#
# COMPACT_ATOMS: atom_id res chain seq x y z
N MET A 1 6.19 -4.93 11.47
CA MET A 1 7.01 -3.71 11.48
C MET A 1 7.39 -3.43 10.04
N LEU A 2 7.12 -2.25 9.49
CA LEU A 2 7.36 -1.95 8.07
C LEU A 2 8.89 -2.00 7.80
N THR A 3 9.35 -3.00 7.05
CA THR A 3 10.76 -3.13 6.63
C THR A 3 10.86 -2.95 5.12
N ILE A 4 12.08 -2.76 4.60
CA ILE A 4 12.30 -2.61 3.15
C ILE A 4 11.85 -3.87 2.38
N ALA A 5 12.03 -5.04 3.00
CA ALA A 5 11.62 -6.33 2.43
C ALA A 5 10.13 -6.63 2.64
N ASP A 6 9.51 -6.01 3.64
CA ASP A 6 8.12 -6.26 4.02
C ASP A 6 7.40 -4.95 4.32
N HIS A 7 6.80 -4.41 3.26
CA HIS A 7 5.93 -3.24 3.26
C HIS A 7 4.48 -3.68 3.41
N ASP A 8 4.17 -4.45 4.45
CA ASP A 8 2.80 -4.87 4.71
C ASP A 8 1.88 -3.64 4.83
N ARG A 9 0.87 -3.62 3.97
CA ARG A 9 -0.10 -2.53 3.79
C ARG A 9 -1.42 -2.85 4.49
N ALA A 10 -1.56 -4.08 4.99
CA ALA A 10 -2.82 -4.66 5.47
C ALA A 10 -3.12 -4.32 6.94
N ALA A 11 -2.82 -3.10 7.39
CA ALA A 11 -2.97 -2.71 8.80
C ALA A 11 -4.42 -2.82 9.35
N ALA A 12 -5.43 -2.93 8.48
CA ALA A 12 -6.84 -3.05 8.87
C ALA A 12 -7.71 -3.89 7.91
N GLY A 13 -7.13 -4.78 7.10
CA GLY A 13 -7.90 -5.58 6.11
C GLY A 13 -8.53 -4.75 4.97
N LEU A 14 -8.03 -3.54 4.75
CA LEU A 14 -8.56 -2.60 3.76
C LEU A 14 -8.06 -2.95 2.35
N ARG A 15 -9.00 -3.23 1.43
CA ARG A 15 -8.69 -3.75 0.10
C ARG A 15 -8.39 -2.68 -0.95
N TYR A 16 -9.06 -1.53 -0.87
CA TYR A 16 -9.04 -0.50 -1.91
C TYR A 16 -8.34 0.78 -1.46
N VAL A 17 -8.67 1.28 -0.27
CA VAL A 17 -8.14 2.54 0.26
C VAL A 17 -7.75 2.32 1.71
N TYR A 18 -6.55 2.76 2.09
CA TYR A 18 -6.04 2.55 3.44
C TYR A 18 -5.25 3.76 3.95
N PRO A 19 -5.38 4.11 5.24
CA PRO A 19 -4.54 5.13 5.83
C PRO A 19 -3.11 4.57 6.02
N VAL A 20 -2.13 5.43 5.81
CA VAL A 20 -0.70 5.12 6.00
C VAL A 20 -0.13 6.17 6.95
N LEU A 21 0.47 5.71 8.05
CA LEU A 21 1.30 6.56 8.89
C LEU A 21 2.61 6.83 8.16
N SER A 22 2.74 8.03 7.61
CA SER A 22 3.86 8.42 6.76
C SER A 22 4.96 9.05 7.60
N ARG A 23 6.11 8.36 7.68
CA ARG A 23 7.33 8.91 8.26
C ARG A 23 7.83 10.15 7.50
N ARG A 24 7.63 10.19 6.18
CA ARG A 24 8.10 11.28 5.31
C ARG A 24 7.25 12.54 5.48
N ALA A 25 5.94 12.37 5.59
CA ALA A 25 5.00 13.49 5.77
C ALA A 25 4.80 13.88 7.24
N GLN A 26 5.37 13.11 8.18
CA GLN A 26 5.18 13.29 9.63
C GLN A 26 3.69 13.35 10.01
N GLY A 27 2.87 12.50 9.37
CA GLY A 27 1.41 12.56 9.49
C GLY A 27 0.71 11.39 8.80
N ILE A 28 -0.61 11.52 8.62
CA ILE A 28 -1.44 10.51 7.96
C ILE A 28 -1.49 10.80 6.46
N SER A 29 -1.29 9.76 5.65
CA SER A 29 -1.52 9.78 4.20
C SER A 29 -2.57 8.72 3.84
N ILE A 30 -3.17 8.85 2.65
CA ILE A 30 -4.14 7.87 2.13
C ILE A 30 -3.49 7.14 0.95
N GLY A 31 -3.43 5.81 1.04
CA GLY A 31 -2.98 4.93 -0.04
C GLY A 31 -4.17 4.35 -0.81
N ILE A 32 -4.02 4.21 -2.12
CA ILE A 32 -5.00 3.57 -3.02
C ILE A 32 -4.35 2.33 -3.61
N ASN A 33 -4.98 1.16 -3.43
CA ASN A 33 -4.54 -0.10 -4.00
C ASN A 33 -5.08 -0.26 -5.42
N LEU A 34 -4.18 -0.14 -6.39
CA LEU A 34 -4.48 -0.32 -7.81
C LEU A 34 -4.36 -1.79 -8.27
N ASN A 35 -3.98 -2.71 -7.38
CA ASN A 35 -3.94 -4.15 -7.61
C ASN A 35 -4.70 -4.94 -6.52
N PRO A 36 -6.04 -4.84 -6.45
CA PRO A 36 -6.86 -5.44 -5.38
C PRO A 36 -7.00 -6.98 -5.46
N ASN A 37 -6.54 -7.61 -6.54
CA ASN A 37 -6.50 -9.07 -6.69
C ASN A 37 -5.08 -9.65 -6.63
N ASN A 38 -4.06 -8.81 -6.41
CA ASN A 38 -2.65 -9.19 -6.35
C ASN A 38 -2.17 -10.02 -7.56
N ALA A 39 -2.78 -9.82 -8.73
CA ALA A 39 -2.39 -10.49 -9.96
C ALA A 39 -1.29 -9.67 -10.66
N CYS A 40 -0.19 -10.33 -11.04
CA CYS A 40 0.84 -9.69 -11.86
C CYS A 40 0.66 -10.11 -13.32
N ASN A 41 0.36 -9.14 -14.18
CA ASN A 41 0.32 -9.31 -15.63
C ASN A 41 1.30 -8.37 -16.35
N TRP A 42 2.26 -7.78 -15.62
CA TRP A 42 3.24 -6.82 -16.12
C TRP A 42 2.65 -5.55 -16.74
N ARG A 43 1.39 -5.21 -16.42
CA ARG A 43 0.69 -4.01 -16.93
C ARG A 43 0.18 -3.09 -15.81
N CYS A 44 0.76 -3.16 -14.61
CA CYS A 44 0.40 -2.20 -13.56
C CYS A 44 0.97 -0.82 -13.93
N ILE A 45 0.21 0.26 -13.69
CA ILE A 45 0.58 1.65 -14.05
C ILE A 45 1.91 2.12 -13.42
N TYR A 46 2.32 1.46 -12.35
CA TYR A 46 3.49 1.77 -11.52
C TYR A 46 4.38 0.54 -11.32
N CYS A 47 4.25 -0.48 -12.18
CA CYS A 47 5.12 -1.66 -12.17
C CYS A 47 6.53 -1.33 -12.66
#